data_AF-A0A6J4C2W6-F1
#
_entry.id   AF-A0A6J4C2W6-F1
#
_cell.length_a   1.000
_cell.length_b   1.000
_cell.length_c   1.000
_cell.angle_alpha   90.00
_cell.angle_beta   90.00
_cell.angle_gamma   90.00
#
_symmetry.space_group_name_H-M   'P 1'
#
loop_
_entity.id
_entity.type
_entity.pdbx_description
1 polymer ?
#
loop_
_entity_poly.entity_id
_entity_poly.type
_entity_poly.pdbx_seq_one_letter_code
_entity_poly.pdbx_strand_id
1 'polypeptide(L)'
;MLAALARARGRRATAVLRVNPDVDGGTHAKISTGRRGNTFGVAIVDVPAMYDQLSRLDGLDLVEVALHIGSQLRDLAPLEEAYDRIGRLVANLCARGHVVSHVDFGGGLGIPYRADDVVPTLDAYAAMVARVTRDWAVELTFEPGC
;
A
#
# COMPACT_ATOMS: atom_id res chain seq x y z
N MET A 1 -9.81 14.36 13.48
CA MET A 1 -9.48 14.16 14.91
C MET A 1 -7.96 14.11 15.15
N LEU A 2 -7.20 13.28 14.41
CA LEU A 2 -5.74 13.17 14.57
C LEU A 2 -4.98 14.51 14.39
N ALA A 3 -5.27 15.25 13.31
CA ALA A 3 -4.69 16.58 13.05
C ALA A 3 -4.89 17.54 14.23
N ALA A 4 -6.13 17.65 14.72
CA ALA A 4 -6.48 18.51 15.84
C ALA A 4 -5.75 18.11 17.13
N LEU A 5 -5.60 16.82 17.39
CA LEU A 5 -4.88 16.29 18.55
C LEU A 5 -3.38 16.60 18.50
N ALA A 6 -2.78 16.45 17.31
CA ALA A 6 -1.37 16.78 17.08
C ALA A 6 -1.12 18.28 17.27
N ARG A 7 -1.96 19.13 16.65
CA ARG A 7 -1.93 20.59 16.84
C ARG A 7 -2.07 20.99 18.30
N ALA A 8 -3.01 20.40 19.03
CA ALA A 8 -3.21 20.71 20.45
C ALA A 8 -1.99 20.37 21.31
N ARG A 9 -1.12 19.46 20.84
CA ARG A 9 0.16 19.10 21.47
C ARG A 9 1.37 19.86 20.89
N GLY A 10 1.16 20.81 19.98
CA GLY A 10 2.25 21.53 19.30
C GLY A 10 3.09 20.64 18.39
N ARG A 11 2.55 19.52 17.91
CA ARG A 11 3.25 18.54 17.05
C ARG A 11 2.57 18.41 15.69
N ARG A 12 3.29 17.86 14.72
CA ARG A 12 2.72 17.26 13.51
C ARG A 12 2.76 15.75 13.66
N ALA A 13 1.68 15.08 13.28
CA ALA A 13 1.62 13.63 13.22
C ALA A 13 1.90 13.19 11.79
N THR A 14 2.94 12.38 11.60
CA THR A 14 3.14 11.63 10.36
C THR A 14 1.98 10.66 10.20
N ALA A 15 1.37 10.66 9.02
CA ALA A 15 0.22 9.85 8.71
C ALA A 15 0.41 9.13 7.38
N VAL A 16 -0.16 7.93 7.34
CA VAL A 16 -0.16 7.06 6.17
C VAL A 16 -1.59 6.90 5.69
N LEU A 17 -1.80 6.99 4.38
CA LEU A 17 -3.09 6.67 3.79
C LEU A 17 -3.07 5.23 3.27
N ARG A 18 -3.81 4.34 3.93
CA ARG A 18 -3.99 2.97 3.46
C ARG A 18 -4.97 2.95 2.29
N VAL A 19 -4.52 2.41 1.16
CA VAL A 19 -5.25 2.36 -0.10
C VAL A 19 -5.70 0.93 -0.38
N ASN A 20 -6.94 0.81 -0.81
CA ASN A 20 -7.48 -0.40 -1.40
C ASN A 20 -7.30 -0.30 -2.93
N PRO A 21 -6.38 -1.09 -3.54
CA PRO A 21 -6.08 -1.00 -4.96
C PRO A 21 -7.16 -1.64 -5.86
N ASP A 22 -8.22 -2.22 -5.30
CA ASP A 22 -9.28 -2.96 -6.02
C ASP A 22 -8.71 -4.16 -6.80
N VAL A 23 -7.80 -4.90 -6.17
CA VAL A 23 -7.13 -6.10 -6.70
C VAL A 23 -7.48 -7.30 -5.85
N ASP A 24 -7.86 -8.39 -6.51
CA ASP A 24 -8.16 -9.65 -5.85
C ASP A 24 -6.88 -10.45 -5.57
N GLY A 25 -6.52 -10.62 -4.30
CA GLY A 25 -5.39 -11.46 -3.89
C GLY A 25 -5.57 -12.97 -4.18
N GLY A 26 -6.73 -13.42 -4.66
CA GLY A 26 -6.98 -14.82 -5.01
C GLY A 26 -7.03 -15.77 -3.80
N THR A 27 -7.04 -15.22 -2.59
CA THR A 27 -7.14 -15.95 -1.32
C THR A 27 -8.59 -16.18 -0.90
N HIS A 28 -8.84 -17.10 0.04
CA HIS A 28 -10.19 -17.30 0.59
C HIS A 28 -10.85 -15.97 1.00
N ALA A 29 -12.16 -15.84 0.75
CA ALA A 29 -12.95 -14.63 0.99
C ALA A 29 -12.88 -14.03 2.41
N LYS A 30 -12.32 -14.77 3.39
CA LYS A 30 -12.13 -14.31 4.77
C LYS A 30 -10.81 -13.54 5.01
N ILE A 31 -9.85 -13.59 4.09
CA ILE A 31 -8.51 -12.97 4.22
C ILE A 31 -8.12 -12.06 3.03
N SER A 32 -9.00 -11.91 2.04
CA SER A 32 -8.80 -10.96 0.95
C SER A 32 -9.14 -9.55 1.46
N THR A 33 -8.19 -8.61 1.46
CA THR A 33 -8.39 -7.21 1.89
C THR A 33 -8.44 -6.22 0.73
N GLY A 34 -8.22 -6.67 -0.51
CA GLY A 34 -8.06 -5.81 -1.70
C GLY A 34 -9.26 -5.64 -2.64
N ARG A 35 -10.43 -6.26 -2.43
CA ARG A 35 -11.61 -6.10 -3.31
C ARG A 35 -12.54 -4.93 -2.91
N ARG A 36 -13.32 -4.40 -3.86
CA ARG A 36 -14.56 -3.64 -3.59
C ARG A 36 -15.48 -4.39 -2.64
N GLY A 37 -15.69 -3.83 -1.44
CA GLY A 37 -16.49 -4.45 -0.37
C GLY A 37 -15.67 -4.77 0.89
N ASN A 38 -14.34 -4.73 0.81
CA ASN A 38 -13.51 -4.81 2.00
C ASN A 38 -13.50 -3.48 2.75
N THR A 39 -13.52 -3.57 4.08
CA THR A 39 -13.56 -2.42 5.00
C THR A 39 -12.19 -1.78 5.23
N PHE A 40 -11.13 -2.33 4.64
CA PHE A 40 -9.76 -1.88 4.83
C PHE A 40 -9.28 -1.01 3.67
N GLY A 41 -8.76 0.16 4.03
CA GLY A 41 -8.22 1.13 3.09
C GLY A 41 -9.30 1.93 2.36
N VAL A 42 -8.88 3.07 1.83
CA VAL A 42 -9.69 3.95 0.99
C VAL A 42 -9.66 3.42 -0.44
N ALA A 43 -10.79 3.41 -1.13
CA ALA A 43 -10.82 3.02 -2.54
C ALA A 43 -9.88 3.92 -3.36
N ILE A 44 -9.04 3.31 -4.21
CA ILE A 44 -7.99 4.01 -4.96
C ILE A 44 -8.49 5.25 -5.73
N VAL A 45 -9.75 5.22 -6.19
CA VAL A 45 -10.40 6.32 -6.93
C VAL A 45 -10.66 7.57 -6.08
N ASP A 46 -10.85 7.40 -4.77
CA ASP A 46 -11.16 8.49 -3.84
C ASP A 46 -9.88 9.13 -3.27
N VAL A 47 -8.74 8.44 -3.39
CA VAL A 47 -7.46 8.85 -2.79
C VAL A 47 -7.00 10.24 -3.23
N PRO A 48 -7.00 10.63 -4.52
CA PRO A 48 -6.51 11.94 -4.93
C PRO A 48 -7.25 13.10 -4.23
N ALA A 49 -8.59 13.02 -4.17
CA ALA A 49 -9.41 14.03 -3.51
C ALA A 49 -9.18 14.05 -1.99
N MET A 50 -9.04 12.88 -1.37
CA MET A 50 -8.71 12.81 0.07
C MET A 50 -7.32 13.36 0.37
N TYR A 51 -6.32 13.09 -0.47
CA TYR A 51 -4.96 13.60 -0.30
C TYR A 51 -4.94 15.14 -0.38
N ASP A 52 -5.69 15.74 -1.32
CA ASP A 52 -5.83 17.20 -1.40
C ASP A 52 -6.41 17.82 -0.13
N GLN A 53 -7.39 17.15 0.48
CA GLN A 53 -8.03 17.64 1.70
C GLN A 53 -7.12 17.48 2.92
N LEU A 54 -6.51 16.30 3.07
CA LEU A 54 -5.72 15.94 4.24
C LEU A 54 -4.36 16.65 4.28
N SER A 55 -3.71 16.85 3.13
CA SER A 55 -2.43 17.58 3.02
C SER A 55 -2.52 19.04 3.48
N ARG A 56 -3.72 19.65 3.44
CA ARG A 56 -3.98 21.02 3.90
C ARG A 56 -4.23 21.12 5.40
N LEU A 57 -4.36 20.00 6.11
CA LEU A 57 -4.62 20.02 7.53
C LEU A 57 -3.33 20.33 8.30
N ASP A 58 -3.33 21.45 9.00
CA ASP A 58 -2.32 21.73 10.01
C ASP A 58 -2.23 20.57 11.01
N GLY A 59 -1.01 20.16 11.34
CA GLY A 59 -0.75 19.08 12.29
C GLY A 59 -0.72 17.67 11.69
N LEU A 60 -0.89 17.51 10.38
CA LEU A 60 -0.64 16.25 9.68
C LEU A 60 0.50 16.37 8.68
N ASP A 61 1.36 15.37 8.65
CA ASP A 61 2.37 15.19 7.61
C ASP A 61 2.01 13.93 6.82
N LEU A 62 1.35 14.12 5.68
CA LEU A 62 0.83 13.03 4.86
C LEU A 62 1.79 12.81 3.68
N VAL A 63 2.73 11.87 3.88
CA VAL A 63 3.85 11.63 2.96
C VAL A 63 3.96 10.17 2.53
N GLU A 64 3.01 9.32 2.93
CA GLU A 64 3.08 7.88 2.75
C GLU A 64 1.75 7.27 2.32
N VAL A 65 1.86 6.27 1.45
CA VAL A 65 0.75 5.45 0.96
C VAL A 65 1.03 4.00 1.30
N ALA A 66 0.07 3.28 1.87
CA ALA A 66 0.22 1.86 2.20
C ALA A 66 -0.82 1.01 1.48
N LEU A 67 -0.47 -0.23 1.15
CA LEU A 67 -1.44 -1.23 0.73
C LEU A 67 -1.15 -2.59 1.35
N HIS A 68 -2.18 -3.42 1.42
CA HIS A 68 -2.05 -4.82 1.77
C HIS A 68 -3.24 -5.57 1.17
N ILE A 69 -2.97 -6.52 0.28
CA ILE A 69 -4.01 -7.20 -0.51
C ILE A 69 -4.43 -8.57 0.07
N GLY A 70 -3.71 -9.08 1.05
CA GLY A 70 -4.02 -10.30 1.78
C GLY A 70 -2.77 -11.03 2.27
N SER A 71 -2.97 -12.21 2.85
CA SER A 71 -1.91 -13.07 3.39
C SER A 71 -1.84 -14.42 2.66
N GLN A 72 -0.68 -15.07 2.71
CA GLN A 72 -0.45 -16.38 2.11
C GLN A 72 -0.67 -16.42 0.59
N LEU A 73 -0.24 -15.36 -0.10
CA LEU A 73 -0.32 -15.24 -1.55
C LEU A 73 0.67 -16.21 -2.19
N ARG A 74 0.12 -17.12 -3.00
CA ARG A 74 0.87 -18.16 -3.73
C ARG A 74 1.25 -17.74 -5.16
N ASP A 75 0.73 -16.59 -5.59
CA ASP A 75 0.98 -16.01 -6.91
C ASP A 75 1.46 -14.57 -6.72
N LEU A 76 2.45 -14.16 -7.52
CA LEU A 76 2.97 -12.80 -7.55
C LEU A 76 2.13 -11.87 -8.41
N ALA A 77 1.33 -12.39 -9.34
CA ALA A 77 0.55 -11.56 -10.27
C ALA A 77 -0.38 -10.55 -9.56
N PRO A 78 -1.12 -10.91 -8.49
CA PRO A 78 -1.93 -9.92 -7.76
C PRO A 78 -1.09 -8.85 -7.05
N LEU A 79 0.11 -9.20 -6.56
CA LEU A 79 1.01 -8.22 -5.93
C LEU A 79 1.53 -7.23 -6.96
N GLU A 80 2.01 -7.74 -8.10
CA GLU A 80 2.47 -6.91 -9.22
C GLU A 80 1.37 -5.97 -9.72
N GLU A 81 0.14 -6.48 -9.91
CA GLU A 81 -1.00 -5.65 -10.33
C GLU A 81 -1.31 -4.55 -9.29
N ALA A 82 -1.28 -4.87 -8.00
CA ALA A 82 -1.51 -3.91 -6.95
C ALA A 82 -0.43 -2.83 -6.90
N TYR A 83 0.84 -3.20 -7.04
CA TYR A 83 1.97 -2.27 -7.06
C TYR A 83 1.91 -1.36 -8.29
N ASP A 84 1.59 -1.87 -9.47
CA ASP A 84 1.39 -1.06 -10.68
C ASP A 84 0.32 0.02 -10.51
N ARG A 85 -0.82 -0.34 -9.89
CA ARG A 85 -1.90 0.62 -9.62
C ARG A 85 -1.47 1.69 -8.61
N ILE A 86 -0.71 1.31 -7.58
CA ILE A 86 -0.17 2.25 -6.60
C ILE A 86 0.87 3.17 -7.23
N GLY A 87 1.74 2.68 -8.11
CA GLY A 87 2.71 3.51 -8.82
C GLY A 87 2.03 4.60 -9.64
N ARG A 88 0.95 4.25 -10.34
CA ARG A 88 0.13 5.23 -11.09
C ARG A 88 -0.53 6.24 -10.16
N LEU A 89 -1.01 5.81 -9.00
CA LEU A 89 -1.56 6.71 -7.98
C LEU A 89 -0.50 7.68 -7.45
N VAL A 90 0.68 7.18 -7.07
CA VAL A 90 1.80 8.01 -6.57
C VAL A 90 2.21 9.03 -7.62
N ALA A 91 2.39 8.61 -8.88
CA ALA A 91 2.68 9.53 -9.97
C ALA A 91 1.59 10.60 -10.15
N ASN A 92 0.31 10.23 -10.01
CA ASN A 92 -0.79 11.18 -10.04
C ASN A 92 -0.74 12.18 -8.88
N LEU A 93 -0.47 11.72 -7.65
CA LEU A 93 -0.34 12.59 -6.48
C LEU A 93 0.83 13.58 -6.64
N CYS A 94 1.98 13.11 -7.12
CA CYS A 94 3.14 13.96 -7.41
C CYS A 94 2.83 15.00 -8.49
N ALA A 95 2.14 14.61 -9.57
CA ALA A 95 1.71 15.54 -10.63
C ALA A 95 0.74 16.63 -10.13
N ARG A 96 0.04 16.38 -9.01
CA ARG A 96 -0.84 17.34 -8.34
C ARG A 96 -0.10 18.25 -7.35
N GLY A 97 1.21 18.07 -7.18
CA GLY A 97 2.05 18.84 -6.27
C GLY A 97 2.16 18.28 -4.86
N HIS A 98 1.66 17.07 -4.61
CA HIS A 98 1.86 16.38 -3.33
C HIS A 98 3.25 15.74 -3.26
N VAL A 99 3.78 15.62 -2.05
CA VAL A 99 5.00 14.85 -1.79
C VAL A 99 4.59 13.49 -1.22
N VAL A 100 4.97 12.43 -1.93
CA VAL A 100 4.91 11.06 -1.42
C VAL A 100 6.35 10.57 -1.36
N SER A 101 6.86 10.35 -0.16
CA SER A 101 8.25 9.92 0.06
C SER A 101 8.37 8.44 0.40
N HIS A 102 7.29 7.79 0.83
CA HIS A 102 7.29 6.39 1.24
C HIS A 102 6.09 5.64 0.64
N VAL A 103 6.31 4.38 0.27
CA VAL A 103 5.25 3.43 -0.05
C VAL A 103 5.45 2.15 0.74
N ASP A 104 4.44 1.76 1.50
CA ASP A 104 4.42 0.49 2.24
C ASP A 104 3.62 -0.56 1.46
N PHE A 105 4.31 -1.61 1.04
CA PHE A 105 3.72 -2.73 0.32
C PHE A 105 3.06 -3.78 1.21
N GLY A 106 3.13 -3.59 2.53
CA GLY A 106 2.63 -4.50 3.54
C GLY A 106 3.33 -5.86 3.49
N GLY A 107 2.67 -6.87 4.05
CA GLY A 107 3.06 -8.27 3.90
C GLY A 107 2.28 -9.00 2.82
N GLY A 108 2.34 -10.33 2.87
CA GLY A 108 1.40 -11.18 2.15
C GLY A 108 2.02 -12.32 1.36
N LEU A 109 3.32 -12.26 1.10
CA LEU A 109 4.06 -13.34 0.45
C LEU A 109 3.88 -14.64 1.24
N GLY A 110 3.40 -15.69 0.58
CA GLY A 110 3.15 -16.98 1.22
C GLY A 110 4.42 -17.76 1.51
N ILE A 111 4.39 -18.52 2.61
CA ILE A 111 5.40 -19.51 2.96
C ILE A 111 4.86 -20.93 2.74
N PRO A 112 5.71 -21.94 2.48
CA PRO A 112 5.22 -23.31 2.38
C PRO A 112 4.85 -23.81 3.79
N TYR A 113 3.61 -24.25 3.99
CA TYR A 113 3.19 -24.93 5.23
C TYR A 113 3.39 -26.44 5.14
N ARG A 114 3.39 -26.97 3.91
CA ARG A 114 3.65 -28.38 3.59
C ARG A 114 4.80 -28.46 2.58
N ALA A 115 5.51 -29.58 2.55
CA ALA A 115 6.66 -29.78 1.67
C ALA A 115 6.30 -29.68 0.17
N ASP A 116 5.04 -29.93 -0.18
CA ASP A 116 4.48 -29.88 -1.52
C ASP A 116 3.80 -28.54 -1.86
N ASP A 117 3.75 -27.59 -0.93
CA ASP A 117 3.22 -26.26 -1.22
C ASP A 117 4.13 -25.51 -2.21
N VAL A 118 3.55 -25.10 -3.34
CA VAL A 118 4.21 -24.22 -4.30
C VAL A 118 3.90 -22.77 -3.90
N VAL A 119 4.95 -22.03 -3.52
CA VAL A 119 4.90 -20.60 -3.23
C VAL A 119 6.04 -19.88 -3.96
N PRO A 120 5.92 -18.55 -4.20
CA PRO A 120 6.97 -17.80 -4.84
C PRO A 120 8.23 -17.75 -3.97
N THR A 121 9.40 -17.76 -4.61
CA THR A 121 10.67 -17.55 -3.91
C THR A 121 10.86 -16.07 -3.57
N LEU A 122 11.65 -15.79 -2.54
CA LEU A 122 12.04 -14.41 -2.21
C LEU A 122 12.76 -13.72 -3.38
N ASP A 123 13.60 -14.45 -4.13
CA ASP A 123 14.28 -13.90 -5.31
C ASP A 123 13.29 -13.49 -6.41
N ALA A 124 12.26 -14.30 -6.66
CA ALA A 124 11.22 -13.98 -7.64
C ALA A 124 10.41 -12.75 -7.18
N TYR A 125 10.08 -12.68 -5.90
CA TYR A 125 9.39 -11.53 -5.31
C TYR A 125 10.24 -10.25 -5.43
N ALA A 126 11.51 -10.29 -5.02
CA ALA A 126 12.43 -9.16 -5.10
C ALA A 126 12.66 -8.69 -6.54
N ALA A 127 12.79 -9.62 -7.49
CA ALA A 127 12.93 -9.29 -8.91
C ALA A 127 11.67 -8.63 -9.49
N MET A 128 10.48 -9.05 -9.06
CA MET A 128 9.22 -8.40 -9.43
C MET A 128 9.15 -6.98 -8.85
N VAL A 129 9.40 -6.82 -7.55
CA VAL A 129 9.41 -5.51 -6.87
C VAL A 129 10.37 -4.55 -7.59
N ALA A 130 11.62 -4.94 -7.78
CA ALA A 130 12.63 -4.10 -8.44
C ALA A 130 12.27 -3.72 -9.88
N ARG A 131 11.52 -4.56 -10.59
CA ARG A 131 11.01 -4.25 -11.93
C ARG A 131 9.92 -3.19 -11.87
N VAL A 132 8.92 -3.38 -11.02
CA VAL A 132 7.73 -2.51 -10.95
C VAL A 132 8.07 -1.13 -10.37
N THR A 133 9.01 -1.06 -9.44
CA THR A 133 9.36 0.18 -8.73
C THR A 133 10.59 0.90 -9.28
N ARG A 134 11.14 0.47 -10.42
CA ARG A 134 12.39 1.00 -10.99
C ARG A 134 12.46 2.52 -11.04
N ASP A 135 11.35 3.16 -11.42
CA ASP A 135 11.28 4.61 -11.65
C ASP A 135 10.62 5.36 -10.48
N TRP A 136 10.41 4.69 -9.34
CA TRP A 136 9.79 5.29 -8.18
C TRP A 136 10.84 5.99 -7.32
N ALA A 137 10.72 7.30 -7.17
CA ALA A 137 11.60 8.11 -6.31
C ALA A 137 11.09 8.14 -4.86
N VAL A 138 10.80 6.97 -4.28
CA VAL A 138 10.25 6.81 -2.93
C VAL A 138 11.00 5.71 -2.17
N GLU A 139 11.00 5.78 -0.85
CA GLU A 139 11.43 4.67 0.01
C GLU A 139 10.34 3.59 0.04
N LEU A 140 10.75 2.33 -0.02
CA LEU A 140 9.84 1.17 -0.01
C LEU A 140 9.96 0.44 1.32
N THR A 141 8.83 0.26 1.99
CA THR A 141 8.72 -0.54 3.22
C THR A 141 7.89 -1.80 2.98
N PHE A 142 8.16 -2.81 3.81
CA PHE A 142 7.52 -4.12 3.76
C PHE A 142 7.20 -4.55 5.19
N GLU A 143 6.05 -5.19 5.38
CA GLU A 143 5.60 -5.73 6.66
C GLU A 143 5.55 -7.28 6.60
N PRO A 144 6.69 -7.98 6.45
CA PRO A 144 6.68 -9.43 6.37
C PRO A 144 6.12 -10.03 7.67
N GLY A 145 5.11 -10.88 7.51
CA GLY A 145 4.51 -11.69 8.57
C GLY A 145 4.82 -13.18 8.39
N CYS A 146 4.41 -13.98 9.37
CA CYS A 146 4.61 -15.43 9.43
C CYS A 146 3.29 -16.20 9.28
#